data_AF-A0A318ESH0-F1
#
_entry.id   AF-A0A318ESH0-F1
#
_cell.length_a   1.000
_cell.length_b   1.000
_cell.length_c   1.000
_cell.angle_alpha   90.00
_cell.angle_beta   90.00
_cell.angle_gamma   90.00
#
_symmetry.space_group_name_H-M   'P 1'
#
loop_
_entity.id
_entity.type
_entity.pdbx_description
1 polymer ?
#
loop_
_entity_poly.entity_id
_entity_poly.type
_entity_poly.pdbx_seq_one_letter_code
_entity_poly.pdbx_strand_id
1 'polypeptide(L)'
;MITIEQLDAMKSVDLRTINKDVLVNVQDFQFDNSLSKQERVKRVIERTKNPYCFRYGQLGVKIEFTDGGPALGDLLTDFFLRKKSGL
;
A
#
# COMPACT_ATOMS: atom_id res chain seq x y z
N MET A 1 4.58 -4.35 18.54
CA MET A 1 5.38 -3.62 17.53
C MET A 1 5.70 -4.63 16.43
N ILE A 2 5.47 -4.30 15.16
CA ILE A 2 5.79 -5.23 14.05
C ILE A 2 7.29 -5.26 13.85
N THR A 3 7.87 -6.46 13.71
CA THR A 3 9.31 -6.64 13.44
C THR A 3 9.61 -6.54 11.95
N ILE A 4 10.88 -6.37 11.59
CA ILE A 4 11.31 -6.31 10.19
C ILE A 4 11.01 -7.64 9.48
N GLU A 5 11.25 -8.76 10.15
CA GLU A 5 11.00 -10.11 9.60
C GLU A 5 9.51 -10.34 9.33
N GLN A 6 8.64 -9.84 10.21
CA GLN A 6 7.19 -9.88 9.99
C GLN A 6 6.80 -9.04 8.78
N LEU A 7 7.43 -7.88 8.60
CA LEU A 7 7.18 -6.99 7.47
C LEU A 7 7.63 -7.62 6.14
N ASP A 8 8.79 -8.28 6.13
CA ASP A 8 9.32 -9.00 4.96
C ASP A 8 8.45 -10.19 4.58
N ALA A 9 7.94 -10.94 5.58
CA ALA A 9 6.97 -12.00 5.35
C ALA A 9 5.67 -11.45 4.71
N MET A 10 5.18 -10.31 5.19
CA MET A 10 4.00 -9.65 4.62
C MET A 10 4.22 -9.17 3.17
N LYS A 11 5.41 -8.63 2.85
CA LYS A 11 5.83 -8.20 1.50
C LYS A 11 5.90 -9.37 0.51
N SER A 12 6.30 -10.54 0.99
CA SER A 12 6.57 -11.72 0.15
C SER A 12 5.33 -12.51 -0.28
N VAL A 13 4.14 -12.12 0.17
CA VAL A 13 2.88 -12.79 -0.17
C VAL A 13 2.60 -12.69 -1.68
N ASP A 14 2.37 -13.84 -2.34
CA ASP A 14 1.93 -13.89 -3.73
C ASP A 14 0.40 -13.88 -3.83
N LEU A 15 -0.14 -12.72 -4.19
CA LEU A 15 -1.57 -12.49 -4.40
C LEU A 15 -2.21 -13.39 -5.46
N ARG A 16 -1.44 -13.98 -6.38
CA ARG A 16 -1.95 -14.89 -7.42
C ARG A 16 -2.30 -16.27 -6.88
N THR A 17 -1.79 -16.62 -5.70
CA THR A 17 -1.94 -17.95 -5.10
C THR A 17 -2.99 -17.99 -4.00
N ILE A 18 -3.51 -16.84 -3.58
CA ILE A 18 -4.48 -16.71 -2.49
C ILE A 18 -5.86 -16.34 -3.03
N ASN A 19 -6.90 -16.93 -2.43
CA ASN A 19 -8.27 -16.52 -2.71
C ASN A 19 -8.48 -15.07 -2.24
N LYS A 20 -8.85 -14.18 -3.17
CA LYS A 20 -9.08 -12.76 -2.86
C LYS A 20 -10.08 -12.54 -1.72
N ASP A 21 -11.04 -13.43 -1.51
CA ASP A 21 -12.08 -13.26 -0.49
C ASP A 21 -11.53 -13.38 0.93
N VAL A 22 -10.34 -13.97 1.10
CA VAL A 22 -9.63 -14.01 2.39
C VAL A 22 -8.88 -12.71 2.70
N LEU A 23 -8.73 -11.82 1.71
CA LEU A 23 -8.09 -10.53 1.90
C LEU A 23 -9.01 -9.60 2.68
N VAL A 24 -8.40 -8.78 3.54
CA VAL A 24 -9.12 -7.77 4.31
C VAL A 24 -9.70 -6.72 3.35
N ASN A 25 -11.02 -6.51 3.46
CA ASN A 25 -11.71 -5.46 2.71
C ASN A 25 -11.51 -4.09 3.37
N VAL A 26 -10.91 -3.18 2.63
CA VAL A 26 -10.61 -1.81 3.11
C VAL A 26 -11.53 -0.76 2.52
N GLN A 27 -12.63 -1.14 1.85
CA GLN A 27 -13.55 -0.18 1.22
C GLN A 27 -14.08 0.90 2.20
N ASP A 28 -14.35 0.50 3.45
CA ASP A 28 -14.87 1.39 4.50
C ASP A 28 -13.77 2.09 5.31
N PHE A 29 -12.50 1.91 4.92
CA PHE A 29 -11.39 2.52 5.63
C PHE A 29 -11.28 4.00 5.28
N GLN A 30 -11.49 4.85 6.28
CA GLN A 30 -11.29 6.29 6.13
C GLN A 30 -9.88 6.68 6.55
N PHE A 31 -9.20 7.37 5.63
CA PHE A 31 -7.86 7.88 5.87
C PHE A 31 -7.93 9.28 6.46
N ASP A 32 -7.46 9.42 7.71
CA ASP A 32 -7.51 10.68 8.44
C ASP A 32 -6.19 11.43 8.32
N ASN A 33 -6.18 12.49 7.51
CA ASN A 33 -5.00 13.31 7.26
C ASN A 33 -4.64 14.28 8.40
N SER A 34 -5.50 14.43 9.41
CA SER A 34 -5.20 15.25 10.59
C SER A 34 -4.22 14.56 11.55
N LEU A 35 -4.10 13.24 11.46
CA LEU A 35 -3.22 12.42 12.30
C LEU A 35 -1.74 12.53 11.87
N SER A 36 -0.85 12.34 12.84
CA SER A 36 0.58 12.25 12.57
C SER A 36 0.90 11.08 11.63
N LYS A 37 2.06 11.13 10.96
CA LYS A 37 2.50 10.04 10.07
C LYS A 37 2.54 8.70 10.79
N GLN A 38 3.01 8.67 12.04
CA GLN A 38 3.13 7.45 12.83
C GLN A 38 1.76 6.86 13.17
N GLU A 39 0.80 7.69 13.56
CA GLU A 39 -0.58 7.27 13.85
C GLU A 39 -1.28 6.74 12.60
N ARG A 40 -1.08 7.39 11.45
CA ARG A 40 -1.62 6.92 10.17
C ARG A 40 -1.06 5.55 9.79
N VAL A 41 0.26 5.35 9.91
CA VAL A 41 0.90 4.05 9.66
C VAL A 41 0.33 2.98 10.59
N LYS A 42 0.18 3.27 11.88
CA LYS A 42 -0.41 2.36 12.85
C LYS A 42 -1.85 1.97 12.46
N ARG A 43 -2.70 2.95 12.13
CA ARG A 43 -4.09 2.69 11.68
C ARG A 43 -4.13 1.85 10.41
N VAL A 44 -3.27 2.12 9.43
CA VAL A 44 -3.20 1.32 8.18
C VAL A 44 -2.90 -0.13 8.52
N ILE A 45 -1.83 -0.38 9.28
CA ILE A 45 -1.44 -1.73 9.70
C ILE A 45 -2.57 -2.44 10.46
N GLU A 46 -3.18 -1.76 11.43
CA GLU A 46 -4.26 -2.31 12.23
C GLU A 46 -5.49 -2.67 11.39
N ARG A 47 -5.80 -1.85 10.40
CA ARG A 47 -6.92 -2.06 9.49
C ARG A 47 -6.65 -3.16 8.49
N THR A 48 -5.51 -3.12 7.79
CA THR A 48 -5.23 -4.02 6.66
C THR A 48 -4.78 -5.41 7.11
N LYS A 49 -4.22 -5.53 8.32
CA LYS A 49 -3.49 -6.70 8.85
C LYS A 49 -2.20 -7.02 8.07
N ASN A 50 -2.24 -6.95 6.75
CA ASN A 50 -1.09 -6.92 5.85
C ASN A 50 -1.17 -5.63 5.00
N PRO A 51 -0.31 -4.62 5.22
CA PRO A 51 -0.32 -3.38 4.46
C PRO A 51 0.10 -3.53 2.99
N TYR A 52 0.68 -4.68 2.60
CA TYR A 52 1.09 -4.96 1.22
C TYR A 52 0.03 -5.74 0.43
N CYS A 53 -0.88 -6.45 1.09
CA CYS A 53 -1.87 -7.31 0.44
C CYS A 53 -3.25 -7.14 1.10
N PHE A 54 -4.18 -6.51 0.39
CA PHE A 54 -5.56 -6.29 0.83
C PHE A 54 -6.51 -6.23 -0.36
N ARG A 55 -7.80 -6.03 -0.13
CA ARG A 55 -8.77 -5.79 -1.23
C ARG A 55 -9.61 -4.54 -1.01
N TYR A 56 -10.01 -3.91 -2.10
CA TYR A 56 -11.01 -2.86 -2.12
C TYR A 56 -12.23 -3.36 -2.89
N GLY A 57 -13.30 -3.72 -2.17
CA GLY A 57 -14.43 -4.42 -2.76
C GLY A 57 -13.99 -5.74 -3.39
N GLN A 58 -14.06 -5.84 -4.72
CA GLN A 58 -13.69 -7.04 -5.49
C GLN A 58 -12.24 -7.00 -6.05
N LEU A 59 -11.54 -5.87 -5.89
CA LEU A 59 -10.18 -5.66 -6.41
C LEU A 59 -9.15 -6.09 -5.36
N GLY A 60 -8.35 -7.13 -5.68
CA GLY A 60 -7.14 -7.45 -4.91
C GLY A 60 -6.02 -6.46 -5.22
N VAL A 61 -5.34 -5.98 -4.19
CA VAL A 61 -4.28 -4.97 -4.29
C VAL A 61 -3.00 -5.51 -3.69
N LYS A 62 -1.92 -5.55 -4.49
CA LYS A 62 -0.54 -5.75 -4.04
C LYS A 62 0.19 -4.41 -4.08
N ILE A 63 0.91 -4.09 -3.00
CA ILE A 63 1.85 -2.96 -2.99
C ILE A 63 3.26 -3.51 -2.99
N GLU A 64 4.07 -3.04 -3.94
CA GLU A 64 5.48 -3.39 -4.06
C GLU A 64 6.29 -2.09 -4.21
N PHE A 65 7.52 -2.12 -3.69
CA PHE A 65 8.45 -1.00 -3.77
C PHE A 65 9.72 -1.49 -4.44
N THR A 66 10.23 -0.71 -5.38
CA THR A 66 11.55 -0.95 -5.97
C THR A 66 12.61 -0.61 -4.92
N ASP A 67 13.50 -1.55 -4.63
CA ASP A 67 14.59 -1.32 -3.69
C ASP A 67 15.51 -0.22 -4.21
N GLY A 68 15.72 0.83 -3.41
CA GLY A 68 16.46 2.03 -3.81
C GLY A 68 15.79 2.87 -4.91
N GLY A 69 14.54 2.59 -5.26
CA GLY A 69 13.80 3.35 -6.26
C GLY A 69 13.37 4.75 -5.79
N PRO A 70 13.03 5.66 -6.72
CA PRO A 70 12.50 6.98 -6.38
C PRO A 70 11.16 6.85 -5.65
N ALA A 71 10.81 7.87 -4.85
CA ALA A 71 9.52 7.86 -4.18
C ALA A 71 8.38 7.95 -5.23
N LEU A 72 7.22 7.35 -4.91
CA LEU A 72 6.04 7.45 -5.78
C LEU A 72 5.65 8.91 -6.07
N GLY A 73 5.83 9.80 -5.09
CA GLY A 73 5.58 11.23 -5.27
C GLY A 73 6.46 11.88 -6.34
N ASP A 74 7.75 11.51 -6.39
CA ASP A 74 8.69 12.02 -7.38
C ASP A 74 8.30 11.50 -8.78
N LEU A 75 8.01 10.20 -8.89
CA LEU A 75 7.55 9.58 -10.13
C LEU A 75 6.27 10.22 -10.68
N LEU A 76 5.29 10.48 -9.80
CA LEU A 76 4.04 11.14 -10.18
C LEU A 76 4.29 12.59 -10.60
N THR A 77 5.17 13.31 -9.89
CA THR A 77 5.54 14.69 -10.23
C THR A 77 6.16 14.75 -11.63
N ASP A 78 7.15 13.90 -11.89
CA ASP A 78 7.81 13.80 -13.21
C ASP A 78 6.83 13.39 -14.31
N PHE A 79 5.91 12.47 -14.02
CA PHE A 79 4.85 12.08 -14.95
C PHE A 79 3.95 13.27 -15.32
N PHE A 80 3.46 14.01 -14.33
CA PHE A 80 2.56 15.14 -14.57
C PHE A 80 3.25 16.31 -15.28
N LEU A 81 4.54 16.57 -14.99
CA LEU A 81 5.33 17.58 -15.69
C LEU A 81 5.54 17.24 -17.18
N ARG A 82 5.83 15.97 -17.49
CA ARG A 82 5.96 15.50 -18.88
C ARG A 82 4.64 15.59 -19.63
N LYS A 83 3.56 15.10 -19.01
CA LYS A 83 2.21 15.16 -19.58
C LYS A 83 1.78 16.60 -19.88
N LYS A 84 2.09 17.55 -18.99
CA LYS A 84 1.83 18.99 -19.23
C LYS A 84 2.62 19.54 -20.41
N SER A 85 3.82 19.02 -20.65
CA SER A 85 4.73 19.44 -21.72
C SER A 85 4.45 18.76 -23.07
N GLY A 86 3.46 17.87 -23.16
CA GLY A 86 3.10 17.16 -24.39
C GLY A 86 4.03 16.00 -24.75
N LEU A 87 4.83 15.52 -23.80
CA LEU A 87 5.67 14.32 -23.88
C LEU A 87 4.95 13.11 -23.29
#